data_AF-A0A8C2YRQ4-F1
#
_entry.id   AF-A0A8C2YRQ4-F1
#
_cell.length_a   1.000
_cell.length_b   1.000
_cell.length_c   1.000
_cell.angle_alpha   90.00
_cell.angle_beta   90.00
_cell.angle_gamma   90.00
#
_symmetry.space_group_name_H-M   'P 1'
#
loop_
_entity.id
_entity.type
_entity.pdbx_description
1 polymer ?
#
loop_
_entity_poly.entity_id
_entity_poly.type
_entity_poly.pdbx_seq_one_letter_code
_entity_poly.pdbx_strand_id
1 'polypeptide(L)'
;MLLLEVISGERLPKPERGKMRVHKINNVNKALDFIASKGVKLVSIGAEEIVDGNAKMTLGMIWTIILRFAIQDISVEETSAKEGLLLWCQRKTAPYKNVNVQNFHISWKDGLAFNALIHRHRPELIEYDKLRKDDPVTNLNNAFEVAEKYLDIPKMLDAEDIVNTARPDEKAIMTYVSSFYHAFSGAQKAETAANRICKVLAVNQE
;
A
#
# COMPACT_ATOMS: atom_id res chain seq x y z
N MET A 1 5.83 18.42 -4.52
CA MET A 1 7.04 18.48 -3.67
C MET A 1 6.73 18.12 -2.22
N LEU A 2 5.79 18.77 -1.54
CA LEU A 2 5.44 18.45 -0.14
C LEU A 2 5.16 16.96 0.12
N LEU A 3 4.42 16.30 -0.79
CA LEU A 3 4.19 14.85 -0.69
C LEU A 3 5.50 14.06 -0.58
N LEU A 4 6.50 14.37 -1.41
CA LEU A 4 7.80 13.70 -1.40
C LEU A 4 8.54 13.96 -0.09
N GLU A 5 8.47 15.18 0.46
CA GLU A 5 9.05 15.49 1.76
C GLU A 5 8.42 14.67 2.88
N VAL A 6 7.09 14.55 2.89
CA VAL A 6 6.35 13.80 3.91
C VAL A 6 6.69 12.32 3.87
N ILE A 7 6.64 11.69 2.69
CA ILE A 7 6.84 10.24 2.57
C ILE A 7 8.31 9.81 2.69
N SER A 8 9.26 10.71 2.39
CA SER A 8 10.69 10.41 2.52
C SER A 8 11.29 10.86 3.86
N GLY A 9 10.63 11.79 4.56
CA GLY A 9 11.20 12.47 5.74
C GLY A 9 12.30 13.48 5.41
N GLU A 10 12.59 13.73 4.13
CA GLU A 10 13.66 14.63 3.70
C GLU A 10 13.13 15.99 3.23
N ARG A 11 13.90 17.05 3.49
CA ARG A 11 13.57 18.39 2.99
C ARG A 11 14.00 18.52 1.54
N LEU A 12 13.10 19.00 0.69
CA LEU A 12 13.40 19.32 -0.70
C LEU A 12 13.76 20.81 -0.86
N PRO A 13 14.43 21.20 -1.96
CA PRO A 13 14.65 22.60 -2.28
C PRO A 13 13.33 23.38 -2.29
N LYS A 14 13.38 24.64 -1.87
CA LYS A 14 12.16 25.48 -1.85
C LYS A 14 11.55 25.57 -3.25
N PRO A 15 10.22 25.38 -3.39
CA PRO A 15 9.56 25.53 -4.66
C PRO A 15 9.62 27.00 -5.11
N GLU A 16 9.78 27.21 -6.41
CA GLU A 16 9.61 28.51 -7.04
C GLU A 16 8.17 28.98 -6.88
N ARG A 17 8.03 30.25 -6.50
CA ARG A 17 6.74 30.90 -6.33
C ARG A 17 6.36 31.60 -7.63
N GLY A 18 5.17 31.32 -8.13
CA GLY A 18 4.62 32.00 -9.30
C GLY A 18 3.56 31.16 -10.01
N LYS A 19 2.75 31.83 -10.85
CA LYS A 19 1.61 31.18 -11.54
C LYS A 19 1.92 30.75 -12.97
N MET A 20 2.99 31.28 -13.57
CA MET A 20 3.39 30.94 -14.95
C MET A 20 3.77 29.46 -15.09
N ARG A 21 3.54 28.89 -16.28
CA ARG A 21 3.85 27.49 -16.62
C ARG A 21 5.30 27.12 -16.32
N VAL A 22 6.26 28.00 -16.63
CA VAL A 22 7.69 27.76 -16.38
C VAL A 22 8.00 27.50 -14.90
N HIS A 23 7.37 28.21 -13.96
CA HIS A 23 7.55 27.95 -12.54
C HIS A 23 7.03 26.56 -12.13
N LYS A 24 5.91 26.12 -12.72
CA LYS A 24 5.36 24.79 -12.48
C LYS A 24 6.30 23.70 -13.00
N ILE A 25 6.86 23.88 -14.20
CA ILE A 25 7.84 22.96 -14.80
C ILE A 25 9.07 22.84 -13.90
N ASN A 26 9.65 23.97 -13.47
CA ASN A 26 10.81 23.96 -12.59
C ASN A 26 10.54 23.23 -11.27
N ASN A 27 9.35 23.41 -10.69
CA ASN A 27 8.95 22.71 -9.47
C ASN A 27 8.75 21.20 -9.68
N VAL A 28 8.22 20.80 -10.84
CA VAL A 28 8.10 19.38 -11.17
C VAL A 28 9.47 18.77 -11.44
N ASN A 29 10.36 19.45 -12.17
CA ASN A 29 11.74 18.98 -12.38
C ASN A 29 12.46 18.73 -11.05
N LYS A 30 12.40 19.66 -10.10
CA LYS A 30 12.95 19.44 -8.74
C LYS A 30 12.38 18.20 -8.06
N ALA A 31 11.10 17.90 -8.27
CA ALA A 31 10.47 16.70 -7.74
C ALA A 31 10.95 15.43 -8.47
N LEU A 32 11.05 15.46 -9.80
CA LEU A 32 11.54 14.35 -10.62
C LEU A 32 13.01 14.03 -10.31
N ASP A 33 13.86 15.04 -10.17
CA ASP A 33 15.26 14.88 -9.77
C ASP A 33 15.38 14.19 -8.41
N PHE A 34 14.55 14.61 -7.44
CA PHE A 34 14.51 13.96 -6.14
C PHE A 34 14.09 12.49 -6.26
N ILE A 35 13.01 12.20 -7.00
CA ILE A 35 12.53 10.83 -7.23
C ILE A 35 13.63 9.96 -7.88
N ALA A 36 14.31 10.49 -8.90
CA ALA A 36 15.42 9.82 -9.57
C ALA A 36 16.58 9.52 -8.61
N SER A 37 16.92 10.47 -7.72
CA SER A 37 17.97 10.27 -6.71
C SER A 37 17.67 9.15 -5.71
N LYS A 38 16.38 8.77 -5.54
CA LYS A 38 15.96 7.61 -4.74
C LYS A 38 16.04 6.28 -5.48
N GLY A 39 16.62 6.25 -6.69
CA GLY A 39 16.81 5.04 -7.47
C GLY A 39 15.60 4.66 -8.35
N VAL A 40 14.68 5.60 -8.58
CA VAL A 40 13.52 5.38 -9.46
C VAL A 40 13.90 5.70 -10.91
N LYS A 41 13.60 4.78 -11.83
CA LYS A 41 13.76 5.02 -13.27
C LYS A 41 12.53 5.71 -13.85
N LEU A 42 12.66 6.99 -14.19
CA LEU A 42 11.62 7.81 -14.81
C LEU A 42 11.64 7.68 -16.34
N VAL A 43 11.24 6.50 -16.85
CA VAL A 43 11.18 6.29 -18.31
C VAL A 43 9.97 7.01 -18.88
N SER A 44 10.21 7.96 -19.79
CA SER A 44 9.19 8.71 -20.52
C SER A 44 8.29 9.63 -19.67
N ILE A 45 8.74 10.03 -18.47
CA ILE A 45 8.01 10.98 -17.61
C ILE A 45 8.78 12.31 -17.60
N GLY A 46 8.31 13.29 -18.39
CA GLY A 46 8.81 14.66 -18.41
C GLY A 46 7.97 15.60 -17.55
N ALA A 47 8.55 16.71 -17.08
CA ALA A 47 7.82 17.68 -16.27
C ALA A 47 6.68 18.36 -17.05
N GLU A 48 6.86 18.55 -18.35
CA GLU A 48 5.86 19.10 -19.27
C GLU A 48 4.59 18.25 -19.26
N GLU A 49 4.73 16.93 -19.38
CA GLU A 49 3.61 15.98 -19.37
C GLU A 49 2.77 16.10 -18.09
N ILE A 50 3.42 16.31 -16.95
CA ILE A 50 2.76 16.47 -15.66
C ILE A 50 2.08 17.84 -15.56
N VAL A 51 2.77 18.90 -15.98
CA VAL A 51 2.24 20.28 -15.90
C VAL A 51 1.06 20.50 -16.85
N ASP A 52 1.09 19.86 -18.01
CA ASP A 52 0.06 19.97 -19.05
C ASP A 52 -1.09 18.98 -18.85
N GLY A 53 -1.02 18.14 -17.80
CA GLY A 53 -2.14 17.30 -17.37
C GLY A 53 -2.28 15.98 -18.12
N ASN A 54 -1.19 15.42 -18.64
CA ASN A 54 -1.20 14.07 -19.20
C ASN A 54 -1.49 13.05 -18.07
N ALA A 55 -2.74 12.59 -18.02
CA ALA A 55 -3.21 11.67 -16.97
C ALA A 55 -2.40 10.38 -16.92
N LYS A 56 -2.03 9.82 -18.08
CA LYS A 56 -1.25 8.57 -18.16
C LYS A 56 0.13 8.73 -17.54
N MET A 57 0.83 9.82 -17.86
CA MET A 57 2.16 10.08 -17.30
C MET A 57 2.08 10.44 -15.82
N THR A 58 1.04 11.17 -15.41
CA THR A 58 0.79 11.51 -14.01
C THR A 58 0.54 10.26 -13.16
N LEU A 59 -0.32 9.35 -13.61
CA LEU A 59 -0.56 8.07 -12.95
C LEU A 59 0.68 7.19 -12.94
N GLY A 60 1.46 7.19 -14.03
CA GLY A 60 2.76 6.53 -14.11
C GLY A 60 3.73 7.02 -13.03
N MET A 61 3.85 8.34 -12.87
CA MET A 61 4.70 8.97 -11.85
C MET A 61 4.21 8.66 -10.43
N ILE A 62 2.91 8.76 -10.16
CA ILE A 62 2.35 8.44 -8.84
C ILE A 62 2.63 6.96 -8.49
N TRP A 63 2.46 6.06 -9.46
CA TRP A 63 2.78 4.66 -9.26
C TRP A 63 4.25 4.41 -8.93
N THR A 64 5.19 5.06 -9.61
CA THR A 64 6.62 4.86 -9.31
C THR A 64 6.99 5.36 -7.92
N ILE A 65 6.35 6.43 -7.44
CA ILE A 65 6.46 6.91 -6.06
C ILE A 65 5.92 5.85 -5.09
N ILE A 66 4.69 5.36 -5.27
CA ILE A 66 4.09 4.34 -4.41
C ILE A 66 4.98 3.09 -4.38
N LEU A 67 5.39 2.61 -5.55
CA LEU A 67 6.26 1.45 -5.66
C LEU A 67 7.54 1.66 -4.85
N ARG A 68 8.22 2.79 -5.01
CA ARG A 68 9.50 3.03 -4.34
C ARG A 68 9.40 3.18 -2.82
N PHE A 69 8.43 3.94 -2.34
CA PHE A 69 8.36 4.36 -0.94
C PHE A 69 7.46 3.46 -0.09
N ALA A 70 6.46 2.80 -0.69
CA ALA A 70 5.53 1.95 0.05
C ALA A 70 5.73 0.46 -0.22
N ILE A 71 6.33 0.04 -1.33
CA ILE A 71 6.38 -1.39 -1.68
C ILE A 71 7.81 -1.90 -1.75
N GLN A 72 8.75 -1.14 -2.30
CA GLN A 72 10.08 -1.62 -2.66
C GLN A 72 10.90 -2.14 -1.47
N ASP A 73 10.68 -1.58 -0.28
CA ASP A 73 11.40 -1.98 0.94
C ASP A 73 10.69 -3.16 1.67
N ILE A 74 9.58 -3.67 1.13
CA ILE A 74 8.94 -4.90 1.59
C ILE A 74 9.77 -6.07 1.08
N SER A 75 10.65 -6.60 1.92
CA SER A 75 11.40 -7.83 1.62
C SER A 75 10.96 -8.95 2.55
N VAL A 76 10.56 -10.07 1.95
CA VAL A 76 10.30 -11.33 2.64
C VAL A 76 11.15 -12.38 1.96
N GLU A 77 12.10 -12.96 2.69
CA GLU A 77 12.98 -14.04 2.20
C GLU A 77 13.73 -13.70 0.91
N GLU A 78 14.30 -12.50 0.85
CA GLU A 78 15.17 -12.05 -0.26
C GLU A 78 14.50 -12.01 -1.64
N THR A 79 13.17 -12.11 -1.69
CA THR A 79 12.38 -11.97 -2.93
C THR A 79 12.25 -10.52 -3.36
N SER A 80 11.88 -10.29 -4.63
CA SER A 80 11.58 -8.93 -5.11
C SER A 80 10.39 -8.36 -4.33
N ALA A 81 10.30 -7.03 -4.23
CA ALA A 81 9.29 -6.37 -3.40
C ALA A 81 7.83 -6.82 -3.64
N LYS A 82 7.46 -7.00 -4.91
CA LYS A 82 6.13 -7.49 -5.29
C LYS A 82 5.93 -8.94 -4.86
N GLU A 83 6.93 -9.79 -5.09
CA GLU A 83 6.89 -11.20 -4.69
C GLU A 83 6.86 -11.34 -3.17
N GLY A 84 7.61 -10.50 -2.44
CA GLY A 84 7.61 -10.46 -0.98
C GLY A 84 6.24 -10.08 -0.42
N LEU A 85 5.58 -9.07 -1.01
CA LEU A 85 4.20 -8.71 -0.63
C LEU A 85 3.22 -9.84 -0.95
N LEU A 86 3.37 -10.51 -2.11
CA LEU A 86 2.50 -11.62 -2.50
C LEU A 86 2.68 -12.82 -1.56
N LEU A 87 3.92 -13.18 -1.26
CA LEU A 87 4.28 -14.26 -0.34
C LEU A 87 3.76 -13.98 1.07
N TRP A 88 3.85 -12.73 1.53
CA TRP A 88 3.25 -12.33 2.80
C TRP A 88 1.74 -12.56 2.81
N CYS A 89 1.03 -12.14 1.75
CA CYS A 89 -0.42 -12.37 1.65
C CYS A 89 -0.73 -13.86 1.71
N GLN A 90 -0.06 -14.66 0.89
CA GLN A 90 -0.23 -16.12 0.81
C GLN A 90 -0.03 -16.79 2.18
N ARG A 91 1.02 -16.43 2.92
CA ARG A 91 1.29 -16.99 4.25
C ARG A 91 0.22 -16.63 5.27
N LYS A 92 -0.26 -15.39 5.24
CA LYS A 92 -1.28 -14.91 6.16
C LYS A 92 -2.64 -15.53 5.86
N THR A 93 -2.95 -15.79 4.59
CA THR A 93 -4.22 -16.37 4.17
C THR A 93 -4.20 -17.90 4.03
N ALA A 94 -3.05 -18.57 4.10
CA ALA A 94 -2.93 -20.03 3.92
C ALA A 94 -3.88 -20.87 4.79
N PRO A 95 -4.20 -20.50 6.05
CA PRO A 95 -5.15 -21.25 6.87
C PRO A 95 -6.63 -21.13 6.45
N TYR A 96 -6.97 -20.17 5.58
CA TYR A 96 -8.36 -19.86 5.25
C TYR A 96 -8.85 -20.67 4.05
N LYS A 97 -9.82 -21.55 4.30
CA LYS A 97 -10.49 -22.30 3.25
C LYS A 97 -11.17 -21.31 2.29
N ASN A 98 -11.04 -21.54 0.99
CA ASN A 98 -11.55 -20.69 -0.10
C ASN A 98 -10.74 -19.42 -0.44
N VAL A 99 -9.61 -19.16 0.23
CA VAL A 99 -8.69 -18.09 -0.16
C VAL A 99 -7.45 -18.68 -0.83
N ASN A 100 -7.19 -18.26 -2.06
CA ASN A 100 -5.98 -18.62 -2.79
C ASN A 100 -5.42 -17.39 -3.51
N VAL A 101 -4.46 -16.71 -2.87
CA VAL A 101 -3.87 -15.48 -3.41
C VAL A 101 -2.75 -15.82 -4.38
N GLN A 102 -2.97 -15.59 -5.68
CA GLN A 102 -1.99 -15.89 -6.72
C GLN A 102 -1.51 -14.65 -7.49
N ASN A 103 -2.22 -13.53 -7.33
CA ASN A 103 -1.96 -12.28 -8.04
C ASN A 103 -2.61 -11.12 -7.31
N PHE A 104 -2.31 -9.89 -7.72
CA PHE A 104 -2.95 -8.68 -7.20
C PHE A 104 -4.10 -8.19 -8.10
N HIS A 105 -4.87 -9.10 -8.70
CA HIS A 105 -6.06 -8.70 -9.47
C HIS A 105 -7.27 -9.59 -9.14
N ILE A 106 -7.35 -10.77 -9.74
CA ILE A 106 -8.52 -11.64 -9.69
C ILE A 106 -8.64 -12.32 -8.33
N SER A 107 -7.51 -12.61 -7.68
CA SER A 107 -7.49 -13.30 -6.37
C SER A 107 -8.13 -12.49 -5.24
N TRP A 108 -8.39 -11.21 -5.47
CA TRP A 108 -8.92 -10.27 -4.48
C TRP A 108 -10.38 -9.88 -4.77
N LYS A 109 -10.90 -10.29 -5.92
CA LYS A 109 -12.19 -9.83 -6.46
C LYS A 109 -13.39 -10.28 -5.62
N ASP A 110 -13.28 -11.43 -4.94
CA ASP A 110 -14.35 -11.93 -4.08
C ASP A 110 -14.35 -11.32 -2.66
N GLY A 111 -13.36 -10.47 -2.35
CA GLY A 111 -13.21 -9.80 -1.06
C GLY A 111 -12.71 -10.70 0.08
N LEU A 112 -12.65 -12.02 -0.08
CA LEU A 112 -12.31 -12.94 1.01
C LEU A 112 -10.85 -12.80 1.46
N ALA A 113 -9.94 -12.48 0.53
CA ALA A 113 -8.53 -12.26 0.85
C ALA A 113 -8.31 -11.05 1.78
N PHE A 114 -9.03 -9.93 1.55
CA PHE A 114 -8.93 -8.75 2.41
C PHE A 114 -9.43 -9.06 3.83
N ASN A 115 -10.59 -9.70 3.95
CA ASN A 115 -11.13 -10.12 5.24
C ASN A 115 -10.21 -11.11 5.97
N ALA A 116 -9.59 -12.04 5.24
CA ALA A 116 -8.69 -13.03 5.83
C ALA A 116 -7.41 -12.37 6.38
N LEU A 117 -6.88 -11.36 5.68
CA LEU A 117 -5.74 -10.58 6.19
C LEU A 117 -6.08 -9.88 7.51
N ILE A 118 -7.26 -9.25 7.60
CA ILE A 118 -7.71 -8.58 8.82
C ILE A 118 -7.91 -9.61 9.93
N HIS A 119 -8.71 -10.64 9.70
CA HIS A 119 -9.00 -11.68 10.69
C HIS A 119 -7.74 -12.38 11.19
N ARG A 120 -6.71 -12.56 10.34
CA ARG A 120 -5.45 -13.21 10.74
C ARG A 120 -4.68 -12.41 11.78
N HIS A 121 -4.79 -11.08 11.77
CA HIS A 121 -4.06 -10.18 12.66
C HIS A 121 -4.93 -9.65 13.81
N ARG A 122 -6.23 -9.51 13.57
CA ARG A 122 -7.23 -8.93 14.47
C ARG A 122 -8.54 -9.73 14.33
N PRO A 123 -8.59 -10.98 14.85
CA PRO A 123 -9.72 -11.88 14.65
C PRO A 123 -11.03 -11.33 15.21
N GLU A 124 -10.97 -10.49 16.23
CA GLU A 124 -12.13 -9.87 16.86
C GLU A 124 -12.89 -8.87 15.96
N LEU A 125 -12.28 -8.42 14.86
CA LEU A 125 -12.86 -7.41 13.97
C LEU A 125 -13.69 -8.02 12.83
N ILE A 126 -13.58 -9.32 12.56
CA ILE A 126 -14.18 -9.97 11.39
C ILE A 126 -14.83 -11.28 11.80
N GLU A 127 -16.13 -11.44 11.54
CA GLU A 127 -16.80 -12.74 11.68
C GLU A 127 -16.61 -13.58 10.41
N TYR A 128 -15.40 -14.14 10.22
CA TYR A 128 -15.00 -14.70 8.94
C TYR A 128 -15.89 -15.86 8.46
N ASP A 129 -16.38 -16.69 9.38
CA ASP A 129 -17.22 -17.87 9.06
C ASP A 129 -18.59 -17.50 8.45
N LYS A 130 -19.02 -16.24 8.57
CA LYS A 130 -20.25 -15.73 7.96
C LYS A 130 -20.06 -15.27 6.52
N LEU A 131 -18.82 -15.09 6.07
CA LEU A 131 -18.52 -14.56 4.74
C LEU A 131 -18.71 -15.62 3.67
N ARG A 132 -19.20 -15.19 2.49
CA ARG A 132 -19.49 -16.10 1.38
C ARG A 132 -18.88 -15.59 0.09
N LYS A 133 -18.28 -16.51 -0.68
CA LYS A 133 -17.60 -16.18 -1.94
C LYS A 133 -18.53 -15.58 -3.00
N ASP A 134 -19.81 -15.93 -2.96
CA ASP A 134 -20.84 -15.46 -3.89
C ASP A 134 -21.43 -14.08 -3.52
N ASP A 135 -20.94 -13.45 -2.45
CA ASP A 135 -21.34 -12.10 -2.02
C ASP A 135 -20.15 -11.12 -1.97
N PRO A 136 -19.50 -10.84 -3.12
CA PRO A 136 -18.22 -10.15 -3.17
C PRO A 136 -18.31 -8.67 -2.75
N VAL A 137 -19.41 -7.98 -3.10
CA VAL A 137 -19.60 -6.56 -2.77
C VAL A 137 -19.67 -6.37 -1.25
N THR A 138 -20.44 -7.21 -0.56
CA THR A 138 -20.55 -7.19 0.91
C THR A 138 -19.21 -7.52 1.55
N ASN A 139 -18.50 -8.55 1.07
CA ASN A 139 -17.18 -8.90 1.61
C ASN A 139 -16.18 -7.74 1.48
N LEU A 140 -16.12 -7.11 0.30
CA LEU A 140 -15.21 -6.00 0.05
C LEU A 140 -15.53 -4.82 0.96
N ASN A 141 -16.79 -4.39 0.99
CA ASN A 141 -17.22 -3.26 1.83
C ASN A 141 -16.99 -3.53 3.32
N ASN A 142 -17.24 -4.75 3.81
CA ASN A 142 -16.94 -5.13 5.19
C ASN A 142 -15.45 -4.94 5.52
N ALA A 143 -14.56 -5.47 4.68
CA ALA A 143 -13.12 -5.31 4.91
C ALA A 143 -12.70 -3.83 4.86
N PHE A 144 -13.25 -3.06 3.92
CA PHE A 144 -12.87 -1.65 3.72
C PHE A 144 -13.36 -0.77 4.87
N GLU A 145 -14.57 -1.01 5.38
CA GLU A 145 -15.12 -0.33 6.56
C GLU A 145 -14.35 -0.65 7.83
N VAL A 146 -14.02 -1.92 8.05
CA VAL A 146 -13.24 -2.33 9.21
C VAL A 146 -11.83 -1.74 9.16
N ALA A 147 -11.20 -1.72 7.98
CA ALA A 147 -9.88 -1.15 7.79
C ALA A 147 -9.85 0.35 8.09
N GLU A 148 -10.82 1.11 7.61
CA GLU A 148 -10.92 2.54 7.86
C GLU A 148 -11.21 2.84 9.34
N LYS A 149 -12.19 2.15 9.92
CA LYS A 149 -12.66 2.47 11.27
C LYS A 149 -11.69 2.05 12.38
N TYR A 150 -10.98 0.94 12.19
CA TYR A 150 -10.21 0.32 13.27
C TYR A 150 -8.71 0.18 12.99
N LEU A 151 -8.27 0.30 11.73
CA LEU A 151 -6.87 0.12 11.35
C LEU A 151 -6.22 1.40 10.80
N ASP A 152 -6.97 2.50 10.71
CA ASP A 152 -6.53 3.77 10.13
C ASP A 152 -6.04 3.63 8.67
N ILE A 153 -6.67 2.71 7.92
CA ILE A 153 -6.41 2.48 6.50
C ILE A 153 -7.59 3.06 5.71
N PRO A 154 -7.42 4.17 4.97
CA PRO A 154 -8.52 4.82 4.26
C PRO A 154 -9.06 3.93 3.13
N LYS A 155 -10.37 4.04 2.83
CA LYS A 155 -10.98 3.33 1.70
C LYS A 155 -10.43 3.86 0.37
N MET A 156 -9.49 3.13 -0.22
CA MET A 156 -8.86 3.53 -1.50
C MET A 156 -9.49 2.88 -2.73
N LEU A 157 -10.34 1.87 -2.54
CA LEU A 157 -10.98 1.12 -3.60
C LEU A 157 -12.48 1.11 -3.41
N ASP A 158 -13.21 1.06 -4.53
CA ASP A 158 -14.65 0.88 -4.56
C ASP A 158 -15.00 -0.59 -4.84
N ALA A 159 -15.95 -1.13 -4.07
CA ALA A 159 -16.33 -2.54 -4.17
C ALA A 159 -17.06 -2.86 -5.48
N GLU A 160 -17.93 -1.97 -5.94
CA GLU A 160 -18.67 -2.14 -7.19
C GLU A 160 -17.72 -2.09 -8.38
N ASP A 161 -16.76 -1.16 -8.39
CA ASP A 161 -15.75 -1.08 -9.45
C ASP A 161 -14.91 -2.36 -9.57
N ILE A 162 -14.50 -2.94 -8.43
CA ILE A 162 -13.74 -4.22 -8.42
C ILE A 162 -14.58 -5.36 -8.98
N VAL A 163 -15.85 -5.47 -8.57
CA VAL A 163 -16.72 -6.59 -8.96
C VAL A 163 -17.13 -6.49 -10.42
N ASN A 164 -17.46 -5.28 -10.89
CA ASN A 164 -17.90 -5.04 -12.27
C ASN A 164 -16.74 -5.04 -13.27
N THR A 165 -15.51 -4.85 -12.82
CA THR A 165 -14.32 -4.95 -13.69
C THR A 165 -13.91 -6.41 -13.88
N ALA A 166 -13.81 -6.87 -15.12
CA ALA A 166 -13.40 -8.25 -15.44
C ALA A 166 -12.07 -8.63 -14.78
N ARG A 167 -11.10 -7.71 -14.79
CA ARG A 167 -9.80 -7.84 -14.13
C ARG A 167 -9.46 -6.53 -13.38
N PRO A 168 -9.56 -6.51 -12.04
CA PRO A 168 -9.20 -5.34 -11.25
C PRO A 168 -7.76 -4.87 -11.52
N ASP A 169 -7.53 -3.55 -11.43
CA ASP A 169 -6.22 -2.97 -11.68
C ASP A 169 -5.20 -3.44 -10.65
N GLU A 170 -4.10 -4.01 -11.15
CA GLU A 170 -3.10 -4.65 -10.31
C GLU A 170 -2.41 -3.66 -9.37
N LYS A 171 -2.15 -2.45 -9.86
CA LYS A 171 -1.45 -1.41 -9.11
C LYS A 171 -2.32 -0.86 -8.00
N ALA A 172 -3.61 -0.68 -8.25
CA ALA A 172 -4.58 -0.24 -7.25
C ALA A 172 -4.69 -1.25 -6.10
N ILE A 173 -4.83 -2.54 -6.42
CA ILE A 173 -4.88 -3.61 -5.41
C ILE A 173 -3.56 -3.68 -4.64
N MET A 174 -2.40 -3.67 -5.31
CA MET A 174 -1.09 -3.65 -4.64
C MET A 174 -0.94 -2.47 -3.68
N THR A 175 -1.37 -1.27 -4.09
CA THR A 175 -1.32 -0.05 -3.27
C THR A 175 -2.15 -0.21 -2.00
N TYR A 176 -3.34 -0.80 -2.11
CA TYR A 176 -4.18 -0.99 -0.95
C TYR A 176 -3.66 -2.09 -0.04
N VAL A 177 -3.25 -3.23 -0.60
CA VAL A 177 -2.69 -4.35 0.16
C VAL A 177 -1.38 -3.99 0.88
N SER A 178 -0.54 -3.13 0.29
CA SER A 178 0.67 -2.65 0.98
C SER A 178 0.35 -1.81 2.21
N SER A 179 -0.78 -1.11 2.22
CA SER A 179 -1.25 -0.36 3.40
C SER A 179 -1.58 -1.31 4.56
N PHE A 180 -2.24 -2.44 4.28
CA PHE A 180 -2.43 -3.50 5.28
C PHE A 180 -1.12 -4.10 5.77
N TYR A 181 -0.16 -4.34 4.86
CA TYR A 181 1.16 -4.84 5.24
C TYR A 181 1.84 -3.92 6.25
N HIS A 182 1.85 -2.60 6.00
CA HIS A 182 2.49 -1.62 6.88
C HIS A 182 1.78 -1.50 8.22
N ALA A 183 0.45 -1.46 8.23
CA ALA A 183 -0.33 -1.41 9.47
C ALA A 183 -0.02 -2.62 10.37
N PHE A 184 -0.04 -3.84 9.82
CA PHE A 184 0.19 -5.04 10.61
C PHE A 184 1.65 -5.32 10.92
N SER A 185 2.57 -5.04 9.99
CA SER A 185 4.01 -5.22 10.22
C SER A 185 4.55 -4.17 11.21
N GLY A 186 4.03 -2.95 11.18
CA GLY A 186 4.34 -1.91 12.17
C GLY A 186 3.91 -2.32 13.57
N ALA A 187 2.67 -2.79 13.72
CA ALA A 187 2.15 -3.29 14.99
C ALA A 187 3.00 -4.45 15.55
N GLN A 188 3.36 -5.43 14.70
CA GLN A 188 4.20 -6.56 15.12
C GLN A 188 5.61 -6.13 15.57
N LYS A 189 6.21 -5.15 14.88
CA LYS A 189 7.52 -4.61 15.25
C LYS A 189 7.47 -3.90 16.60
N ALA A 190 6.43 -3.09 16.84
CA ALA A 190 6.22 -2.40 18.10
C ALA A 190 6.02 -3.39 19.27
N GLU A 191 5.19 -4.41 19.08
CA GLU A 191 4.96 -5.46 20.07
C GLU A 191 6.26 -6.23 20.39
N THR A 192 7.03 -6.60 19.36
CA THR A 192 8.31 -7.30 19.54
C THR A 192 9.31 -6.44 20.30
N ALA A 193 9.38 -5.14 20.01
CA ALA A 193 10.23 -4.20 20.73
C ALA A 193 9.81 -4.08 22.19
N ALA A 194 8.51 -3.93 22.46
CA ALA A 194 7.96 -3.88 23.81
C ALA A 194 8.29 -5.15 24.60
N ASN A 195 8.08 -6.33 24.01
CA ASN A 195 8.40 -7.62 24.64
C ASN A 195 9.90 -7.76 24.96
N ARG A 196 10.79 -7.24 24.10
CA ARG A 196 12.24 -7.22 24.38
C ARG A 196 12.57 -6.30 25.55
N ILE A 197 11.95 -5.12 25.62
CA ILE A 197 12.12 -4.18 26.74
C ILE A 197 11.63 -4.81 28.05
N CYS A 198 10.44 -5.41 28.06
CA CYS A 198 9.89 -6.08 29.24
C CYS A 198 10.82 -7.20 29.75
N LYS A 199 11.42 -8.00 28.85
CA LYS A 199 12.40 -9.03 29.23
C LYS A 199 13.66 -8.44 29.87
N VAL A 200 14.19 -7.34 29.33
CA VAL A 200 15.37 -6.67 29.89
C VAL A 200 15.06 -6.07 31.27
N LEU A 201 13.86 -5.48 31.45
CA LEU A 201 13.44 -4.94 32.74
C LEU A 201 13.30 -6.03 33.80
N ALA A 202 12.77 -7.21 33.44
CA ALA A 202 12.63 -8.33 34.37
C ALA A 202 13.99 -8.86 34.87
N VAL A 203 15.01 -8.93 34.00
CA VAL A 203 16.36 -9.38 34.38
C VAL A 203 17.07 -8.38 35.30
N ASN A 204 16.75 -7.09 35.23
CA ASN A 204 17.37 -6.06 36.07
C ASN A 204 16.66 -5.85 37.41
N GLN A 205 15.60 -6.60 37.70
CA GLN A 205 14.87 -6.57 38.98
C GLN A 205 15.24 -7.76 39.89
N GLU A 206 16.08 -8.68 39.41
CA GLU A 206 16.75 -9.74 40.19
C GLU A 206 18.17 -9.30 40.57
#